data_AF-A0A194WSR9-F1
#
_entry.id   AF-A0A194WSR9-F1
#
_cell.length_a   1.000
_cell.length_b   1.000
_cell.length_c   1.000
_cell.angle_alpha   90.00
_cell.angle_beta   90.00
_cell.angle_gamma   90.00
#
_symmetry.space_group_name_H-M   'P 1'
#
loop_
_entity.id
_entity.type
_entity.pdbx_description
1 polymer ?
#
loop_
_entity_poly.entity_id
_entity_poly.type
_entity_poly.pdbx_seq_one_letter_code
_entity_poly.pdbx_strand_id
1 'polypeptide(L)'
;MLHTTYHKGQQQTGKFKDNIRFLPAPVGDLLLDYLVVVIPLRQVFFRQSAPHAIISPYLWWQDGKVWANNRLTRCMEQACSRASIPRLHIANWRQMTVNIVKTKFAANVRCFEVDDGANDEDAEEIKANIRVITK
;
A
#
# COMPACT_ATOMS: atom_id res chain seq x y z
N MET A 1 -9.24 -8.80 5.53
CA MET A 1 -9.92 -7.72 4.76
C MET A 1 -9.77 -6.44 5.55
N LEU A 2 -9.34 -5.35 4.92
CA LEU A 2 -9.19 -4.04 5.57
C LEU A 2 -10.32 -3.13 5.08
N HIS A 3 -11.16 -2.68 6.01
CA HIS A 3 -12.16 -1.65 5.73
C HIS A 3 -11.55 -0.29 6.07
N THR A 4 -11.52 0.61 5.08
CA THR A 4 -11.02 1.97 5.27
C THR A 4 -12.13 2.95 4.92
N THR A 5 -12.19 4.05 5.67
CA THR A 5 -13.19 5.11 5.47
C THR A 5 -12.66 6.26 4.63
N TYR A 6 -11.36 6.23 4.27
CA TYR A 6 -10.72 7.27 3.48
C TYR A 6 -10.88 7.01 1.98
N HIS A 7 -11.42 7.98 1.26
CA HIS A 7 -11.50 7.98 -0.19
C HIS A 7 -11.18 9.38 -0.73
N LYS A 8 -10.19 9.52 -1.63
CA LYS A 8 -9.80 10.83 -2.18
C LYS A 8 -10.96 11.55 -2.88
N GLY A 9 -11.75 10.83 -3.67
CA GLY A 9 -12.94 11.39 -4.33
C GLY A 9 -14.07 11.76 -3.37
N GLN A 10 -14.07 11.28 -2.11
CA GLN A 10 -15.08 11.67 -1.13
C GLN A 10 -14.90 13.12 -0.69
N GLN A 11 -13.67 13.63 -0.61
CA GLN A 11 -13.44 15.05 -0.33
C GLN A 11 -13.94 15.96 -1.46
N GLN A 12 -14.01 15.45 -2.69
CA GLN A 12 -14.47 16.20 -3.85
C GLN A 12 -15.98 16.05 -4.11
N THR A 13 -16.58 14.90 -3.79
CA THR A 13 -17.97 14.58 -4.17
C THR A 13 -18.93 14.50 -2.98
N GLY A 14 -18.43 14.47 -1.74
CA GLY A 14 -19.23 14.34 -0.52
C GLY A 14 -19.91 12.98 -0.32
N LYS A 15 -19.80 12.05 -1.28
CA LYS A 15 -20.42 10.73 -1.22
C LYS A 15 -19.55 9.75 -0.45
N PHE A 16 -20.12 9.14 0.59
CA PHE A 16 -19.49 8.05 1.32
C PHE A 16 -19.38 6.81 0.43
N LYS A 17 -18.22 6.16 0.44
CA LYS A 17 -17.98 4.93 -0.31
C LYS A 17 -17.12 4.00 0.53
N ASP A 18 -17.58 2.76 0.69
CA ASP A 18 -16.80 1.73 1.36
C ASP A 18 -15.51 1.47 0.59
N ASN A 19 -14.38 1.77 1.23
CA ASN A 19 -13.07 1.49 0.68
C ASN A 19 -12.53 0.20 1.29
N ILE A 20 -12.98 -0.90 0.69
CA ILE A 20 -12.57 -2.25 1.04
C ILE A 20 -11.26 -2.56 0.33
N ARG A 21 -10.27 -3.02 1.09
CA ARG A 21 -8.99 -3.52 0.59
C ARG A 21 -8.84 -4.99 0.94
N PHE A 22 -8.59 -5.79 -0.10
CA PHE A 22 -8.25 -7.19 0.09
C PHE A 22 -6.82 -7.28 0.58
N LEU A 23 -6.66 -8.07 1.64
CA LEU A 23 -5.37 -8.38 2.23
C LEU A 23 -5.30 -9.91 2.26
N PRO A 24 -4.33 -10.55 1.58
CA PRO A 24 -4.17 -11.99 1.63
C PRO A 24 -4.06 -12.46 3.07
N ALA A 25 -4.69 -13.60 3.42
CA ALA A 25 -4.74 -14.08 4.81
C ALA A 25 -3.36 -14.12 5.48
N PRO A 26 -2.29 -14.66 4.84
CA PRO A 26 -0.96 -14.67 5.46
C PRO A 26 -0.41 -13.26 5.78
N VAL A 27 -0.73 -12.27 4.95
CA VAL A 27 -0.32 -10.87 5.19
C VAL A 27 -1.18 -10.23 6.27
N GLY A 28 -2.46 -10.60 6.34
CA GLY A 28 -3.38 -10.19 7.39
C GLY A 28 -2.98 -10.70 8.76
N ASP A 29 -2.65 -11.98 8.86
CA ASP A 29 -2.21 -12.63 10.10
C ASP A 29 -0.90 -11.99 10.58
N LEU A 30 0.06 -11.81 9.67
CA LEU A 30 1.32 -11.12 9.99
C LEU A 30 1.09 -9.68 10.48
N LEU A 31 0.18 -8.94 9.85
CA LEU A 31 -0.15 -7.58 10.28
C LEU A 31 -0.81 -7.59 11.66
N LEU A 32 -1.71 -8.53 11.92
CA LEU A 32 -2.38 -8.67 13.21
C LEU A 32 -1.37 -9.00 14.32
N ASP A 33 -0.49 -9.97 14.10
CA ASP A 33 0.58 -10.33 15.03
C ASP A 33 1.51 -9.15 15.30
N TYR A 34 1.85 -8.39 14.25
CA TYR A 34 2.66 -7.18 14.41
C TYR A 34 1.97 -6.13 15.29
N LEU A 35 0.68 -5.88 15.06
CA LEU A 35 -0.07 -4.86 15.79
C LEU A 35 -0.35 -5.27 17.25
N VAL A 36 -0.68 -6.55 17.50
CA VAL A 36 -1.13 -7.04 18.81
C VAL A 36 0.02 -7.50 19.69
N VAL A 37 1.09 -8.06 19.09
CA VAL A 37 2.22 -8.62 19.86
C VAL A 37 3.44 -7.71 19.78
N VAL A 38 3.89 -7.37 18.56
CA VAL A 38 5.18 -6.69 18.37
C VAL A 38 5.13 -5.23 18.84
N ILE A 39 4.09 -4.47 18.50
CA ILE A 39 3.96 -3.07 18.91
C ILE A 39 3.89 -2.94 20.45
N PRO A 40 3.02 -3.67 21.18
CA PRO A 40 2.97 -3.55 22.64
C PRO A 40 4.26 -3.97 23.32
N LEU A 41 4.91 -5.05 22.86
CA LEU A 41 6.20 -5.47 23.39
C LEU A 41 7.28 -4.38 23.20
N ARG A 42 7.35 -3.81 22.00
CA ARG A 42 8.25 -2.67 21.72
C ARG A 42 7.94 -1.46 22.60
N GLN A 43 6.66 -1.20 22.88
CA GLN A 43 6.22 -0.08 23.71
C GLN A 43 6.69 -0.24 25.17
N VAL A 44 6.68 -1.48 25.69
CA VAL A 44 7.22 -1.80 27.02
C VAL A 44 8.72 -1.51 27.08
N PHE A 45 9.51 -2.04 26.14
CA PHE A 45 10.96 -1.78 26.13
C PHE A 45 11.29 -0.31 25.94
N PHE A 46 10.55 0.41 25.09
CA PHE A 46 10.79 1.82 24.86
C PHE A 46 10.52 2.67 26.12
N ARG A 47 9.50 2.29 26.91
CA ARG A 47 9.19 2.95 28.19
C ARG A 47 10.20 2.67 29.30
N GLN A 48 10.93 1.56 29.25
CA GLN A 48 12.03 1.31 30.19
C GLN A 48 13.14 2.35 30.05
N SER A 49 13.46 2.76 28.80
CA SER A 49 14.42 3.84 28.53
C SER A 49 13.82 5.24 28.65
N ALA A 50 12.52 5.40 28.38
CA ALA A 50 11.84 6.70 28.31
C ALA A 50 10.37 6.59 28.79
N PRO A 51 10.09 6.85 30.08
CA PRO A 51 8.81 6.51 30.73
C PRO A 51 7.53 7.01 30.03
N HIS A 52 7.61 8.14 29.33
CA HIS A 52 6.47 8.76 28.63
C HIS A 52 6.50 8.56 27.12
N ALA A 53 7.39 7.71 26.60
CA ALA A 53 7.52 7.52 25.18
C ALA A 53 6.32 6.75 24.60
N ILE A 54 5.87 7.16 23.42
CA ILE A 54 4.72 6.60 22.71
C ILE A 54 5.21 6.14 21.33
N ILE A 55 4.82 4.92 20.93
CA ILE A 55 5.07 4.42 19.58
C ILE A 55 4.17 5.18 18.59
N SER A 56 4.76 5.53 17.45
CA SER A 56 4.03 6.18 16.37
C SER A 56 2.81 5.37 15.92
N PRO A 57 1.67 6.02 15.65
CA PRO A 57 0.50 5.34 15.08
C PRO A 57 0.69 4.93 13.60
N TYR A 58 1.77 5.38 12.94
CA TYR A 58 2.05 5.04 11.56
C TYR A 58 2.80 3.71 11.45
N LEU A 59 2.30 2.81 10.61
CA LEU A 59 2.94 1.51 10.34
C LEU A 59 4.37 1.68 9.78
N TRP A 60 4.54 2.66 8.88
CA TRP A 60 5.80 2.98 8.24
C TRP A 60 6.49 4.16 8.93
N TRP A 61 6.99 3.91 10.14
CA TRP A 61 7.70 4.88 10.95
C TRP A 61 9.07 4.37 11.35
N GLN A 62 10.06 5.26 11.36
CA GLN A 62 11.38 4.97 11.88
C GLN A 62 12.01 6.22 12.48
N ASP A 63 12.63 6.09 13.66
CA ASP A 63 13.50 7.08 14.29
C ASP A 63 12.93 8.51 14.32
N GLY A 64 11.66 8.63 14.74
CA GLY A 64 10.98 9.92 14.87
C GLY A 64 10.25 10.38 13.61
N LYS A 65 10.40 9.70 12.47
CA LYS A 65 9.84 10.15 11.19
C LYS A 65 9.04 9.06 10.48
N VAL A 66 7.91 9.46 9.91
CA VAL A 66 7.19 8.62 8.93
C VAL A 66 8.07 8.48 7.70
N TRP A 67 8.05 7.31 7.08
CA TRP A 67 8.80 7.05 5.86
C TRP A 67 8.49 8.09 4.77
N ALA A 68 9.53 8.60 4.12
CA ALA A 68 9.37 9.46 2.96
C ALA A 68 8.75 8.69 1.78
N ASN A 69 8.05 9.40 0.89
CA ASN A 69 7.30 8.81 -0.23
C ASN A 69 8.14 7.87 -1.12
N ASN A 70 9.44 8.16 -1.30
CA ASN A 70 10.32 7.36 -2.15
C ASN A 70 10.90 6.12 -1.46
N ARG A 71 10.73 5.98 -0.15
CA ARG A 71 11.37 4.90 0.61
C ARG A 71 10.80 3.54 0.25
N LEU A 72 9.48 3.45 0.12
CA LEU A 72 8.81 2.22 -0.32
C LEU A 72 9.27 1.80 -1.72
N THR A 73 9.40 2.76 -2.64
CA THR A 73 9.95 2.53 -3.99
C THR A 73 11.35 1.93 -3.91
N ARG A 74 12.26 2.52 -3.13
CA ARG A 74 13.63 1.98 -2.95
C ARG A 74 13.62 0.57 -2.37
N CYS A 75 12.79 0.30 -1.36
CA CYS A 75 12.67 -1.03 -0.77
C CYS A 75 12.18 -2.07 -1.79
N MET A 76 11.21 -1.69 -2.64
CA MET A 76 10.70 -2.55 -3.69
C MET A 76 11.76 -2.86 -4.75
N GLU A 77 12.53 -1.85 -5.16
CA GLU A 77 13.62 -2.01 -6.14
C GLU A 77 14.72 -2.91 -5.60
N GLN A 78 15.12 -2.72 -4.34
CA GLN A 78 16.08 -3.62 -3.67
C GLN A 78 15.56 -5.06 -3.60
N ALA A 79 14.26 -5.25 -3.32
CA ALA A 79 13.67 -6.58 -3.31
C ALA A 79 13.66 -7.23 -4.71
N CYS A 80 13.38 -6.46 -5.77
CA CYS A 80 13.47 -6.93 -7.15
C CYS A 80 14.90 -7.38 -7.50
N SER A 81 15.90 -6.57 -7.14
CA SER A 81 17.32 -6.92 -7.35
C SER A 81 17.71 -8.20 -6.62
N ARG A 82 17.30 -8.37 -5.36
CA ARG A 82 17.56 -9.60 -4.60
C ARG A 82 16.88 -10.83 -5.18
N ALA A 83 15.71 -10.66 -5.77
CA ALA A 83 14.96 -11.74 -6.41
C ALA A 83 15.38 -11.98 -7.88
N SER A 84 16.35 -11.21 -8.40
CA SER A 84 16.79 -11.27 -9.80
C SER A 84 15.65 -11.10 -10.81
N ILE A 85 14.68 -10.25 -10.51
CA ILE A 85 13.56 -9.90 -11.40
C ILE A 85 13.67 -8.46 -11.91
N PRO A 86 13.00 -8.12 -13.02
CA PRO A 86 12.94 -6.73 -13.49
C PRO A 86 12.48 -5.76 -12.41
N ARG A 87 13.06 -4.56 -12.42
CA ARG A 87 12.75 -3.51 -11.45
C ARG A 87 11.29 -3.10 -11.54
N LEU A 88 10.57 -3.23 -10.44
CA LEU A 88 9.18 -2.77 -10.33
C LEU A 88 9.11 -1.47 -9.52
N HIS A 89 8.55 -0.43 -10.14
CA HIS A 89 8.13 0.78 -9.44
C HIS A 89 6.74 0.63 -8.84
N ILE A 90 6.44 1.40 -7.80
CA ILE A 90 5.15 1.36 -7.09
C ILE A 90 3.97 1.68 -8.02
N ALA A 91 4.14 2.60 -8.97
CA ALA A 91 3.10 2.92 -9.96
C ALA A 91 2.78 1.71 -10.85
N ASN A 92 3.80 1.01 -11.34
CA ASN A 92 3.64 -0.19 -12.16
C ASN A 92 2.97 -1.30 -11.36
N TRP A 93 3.41 -1.52 -10.12
CA TRP A 93 2.80 -2.49 -9.20
C TRP A 93 1.32 -2.21 -8.96
N ARG A 94 0.96 -0.94 -8.71
CA ARG A 94 -0.43 -0.51 -8.54
C ARG A 94 -1.27 -0.89 -9.76
N GLN A 95 -0.77 -0.64 -10.95
CA GLN A 95 -1.48 -0.88 -12.20
C GLN A 95 -1.62 -2.37 -12.53
N MET A 96 -0.58 -3.16 -12.25
CA MET A 96 -0.67 -4.63 -12.32
C MET A 96 -1.78 -5.14 -11.39
N THR A 97 -1.86 -4.62 -10.17
CA THR A 97 -2.90 -4.98 -9.21
C THR A 97 -4.29 -4.63 -9.73
N VAL A 98 -4.48 -3.40 -10.26
CA VAL A 98 -5.75 -2.97 -10.87
C VAL A 98 -6.15 -3.89 -12.02
N ASN A 99 -5.21 -4.21 -12.92
CA ASN A 99 -5.48 -5.09 -14.06
C ASN A 99 -5.82 -6.51 -13.62
N ILE A 100 -5.14 -7.05 -12.60
CA ILE A 100 -5.48 -8.36 -12.03
C ILE A 100 -6.91 -8.35 -11.48
N VAL A 101 -7.30 -7.31 -10.73
CA VAL A 101 -8.66 -7.16 -10.21
C VAL A 101 -9.68 -7.09 -11.34
N LYS A 102 -9.46 -6.20 -12.32
CA LYS A 102 -10.39 -6.02 -13.47
C LYS A 102 -10.55 -7.28 -14.32
N THR A 103 -9.49 -8.08 -14.47
CA THR A 103 -9.50 -9.26 -15.36
C THR A 103 -9.88 -10.55 -14.65
N LYS A 104 -9.35 -10.82 -13.45
CA LYS A 104 -9.56 -12.08 -12.73
C LYS A 104 -10.73 -12.04 -11.76
N PHE A 105 -11.13 -10.85 -11.34
CA PHE A 105 -12.23 -10.64 -10.39
C PHE A 105 -13.34 -9.77 -10.99
N ALA A 106 -13.50 -9.79 -12.32
CA ALA A 106 -14.46 -8.98 -13.08
C ALA A 106 -15.86 -8.96 -12.47
N ALA A 107 -16.38 -10.12 -12.05
CA ALA A 107 -17.70 -10.27 -11.42
C ALA A 107 -17.82 -9.54 -10.07
N ASN A 108 -16.70 -9.30 -9.39
CA ASN A 108 -16.61 -8.65 -8.09
C ASN A 108 -15.98 -7.25 -8.16
N VAL A 109 -15.69 -6.72 -9.36
CA VAL A 109 -15.00 -5.43 -9.55
C VAL A 109 -15.69 -4.27 -8.84
N ARG A 110 -17.02 -4.28 -8.71
CA ARG A 110 -17.78 -3.27 -7.94
C ARG A 110 -17.36 -3.18 -6.46
N CYS A 111 -16.80 -4.25 -5.88
CA CYS A 111 -16.23 -4.26 -4.53
C CYS A 111 -14.88 -3.54 -4.44
N PHE A 112 -14.26 -3.22 -5.59
CA PHE A 112 -12.94 -2.62 -5.72
C PHE A 112 -12.94 -1.28 -6.47
N GLU A 113 -13.98 -0.98 -7.26
CA GLU A 113 -14.05 0.23 -8.07
C GLU A 113 -13.92 1.48 -7.21
N VAL A 114 -12.87 2.25 -7.47
CA VAL A 114 -12.75 3.68 -7.19
C VAL A 114 -13.36 4.34 -8.43
N ASP A 115 -14.30 5.27 -8.25
CA ASP A 115 -14.87 5.99 -9.40
C ASP A 115 -13.76 6.93 -9.91
N ASP A 116 -13.07 6.50 -10.97
CA ASP A 116 -11.78 7.01 -11.42
C ASP A 116 -11.96 8.02 -12.56
N GLY A 117 -12.89 8.97 -12.41
CA GLY A 117 -13.16 10.02 -13.39
C GLY A 117 -12.03 11.04 -13.61
N ALA A 118 -10.77 10.73 -13.28
CA ALA A 118 -9.71 11.73 -13.18
C ALA A 118 -8.29 11.28 -13.59
N ASN A 119 -8.06 10.15 -14.29
CA ASN A 119 -6.69 9.63 -14.41
C ASN A 119 -6.27 9.07 -15.78
N ASP A 120 -6.77 9.65 -16.88
CA ASP A 120 -6.32 9.31 -18.25
C ASP A 120 -4.86 9.71 -18.54
N GLU A 121 -4.28 10.67 -17.80
CA GLU A 121 -2.89 11.10 -18.00
C GLU A 121 -1.86 10.08 -17.52
N ASP A 122 -2.12 9.39 -16.40
CA ASP A 122 -1.21 8.36 -15.84
C ASP A 122 -1.08 7.16 -16.79
N ALA A 123 -2.12 6.85 -17.58
CA ALA A 123 -2.19 5.65 -18.42
C ALA A 123 -1.21 5.68 -19.61
N GLU A 124 -0.91 6.87 -20.15
CA GLU A 124 -0.01 7.02 -21.29
C GLU A 124 1.48 6.92 -20.90
N GLU A 125 1.87 7.42 -19.72
CA GLU A 125 3.23 7.26 -19.19
C GLU A 125 3.56 5.78 -18.91
N ILE A 126 2.57 4.99 -18.51
CA ILE A 126 2.71 3.56 -18.23
C ILE A 126 2.93 2.74 -19.51
N LYS A 127 2.24 3.05 -20.61
CA LYS A 127 2.48 2.37 -21.91
C LYS A 127 3.92 2.58 -22.37
N ALA A 128 4.47 3.78 -22.15
CA ALA A 128 5.86 4.07 -22.45
C ALA A 128 6.81 3.21 -21.61
N ASN A 129 6.58 3.12 -20.29
CA ASN A 129 7.42 2.33 -19.39
C ASN A 129 7.33 0.82 -19.64
N ILE A 130 6.15 0.28 -19.97
CA ILE A 130 6.01 -1.16 -20.31
C ILE A 130 6.78 -1.50 -21.59
N ARG A 131 6.77 -0.61 -22.60
CA ARG A 131 7.54 -0.80 -23.85
C ARG A 131 9.05 -0.79 -23.63
N VAL A 132 9.53 -0.12 -22.58
CA VAL A 132 10.96 -0.11 -22.21
C VAL A 132 11.36 -1.39 -21.49
N ILE A 133 10.46 -2.03 -20.74
CA ILE A 133 10.72 -3.28 -19.99
C ILE A 133 10.69 -4.52 -20.91
N THR A 134 9.97 -4.46 -22.04
CA THR A 134 9.85 -5.57 -23.00
C THR A 134 10.83 -5.52 -24.18
N LYS A 135 11.81 -4.61 -24.16
CA LYS A 135 12.97 -4.62 -25.06
C LYS A 135 14.21 -5.07 -24.31
#